data_AF-A0A830B2W3-F1
#
_entry.id   AF-A0A830B2W3-F1
#
_cell.length_a   1.000
_cell.length_b   1.000
_cell.length_c   1.000
_cell.angle_alpha   90.00
_cell.angle_beta   90.00
_cell.angle_gamma   90.00
#
_symmetry.space_group_name_H-M   'P 1'
#
loop_
_entity.id
_entity.type
_entity.pdbx_description
1 polymer ?
#
loop_
_entity_poly.entity_id
_entity_poly.type
_entity_poly.pdbx_seq_one_letter_code
_entity_poly.pdbx_strand_id
1 'polypeptide(L)'
;GDALYAFKIALDDPINKLNSWDNELDNPSTWFHITWNDTTNGVERVDIGNSELAGPLVPQLGNLDKLKYLEVYDNKIDGSIPKELGNLGNLVSLDLYGNSLTGSIPQELGNLKNLMFLRLNDNKLSGPVPDALTKLPNLRVV
;
A
#
# COMPACT_ATOMS: atom_id res chain seq x y z
N GLY A 1 -11.51 -8.64 -3.47
CA GLY A 1 -12.37 -7.49 -3.12
C GLY A 1 -12.13 -7.06 -1.69
N ASP A 2 -12.30 -7.99 -0.76
CA ASP A 2 -12.45 -7.73 0.67
C ASP A 2 -11.36 -6.88 1.31
N ALA A 3 -10.08 -7.13 0.99
CA ALA A 3 -8.96 -6.36 1.53
C ALA A 3 -9.03 -4.86 1.15
N LEU A 4 -9.33 -4.58 -0.12
CA LEU A 4 -9.45 -3.22 -0.63
C LEU A 4 -10.73 -2.55 -0.15
N TYR A 5 -11.82 -3.30 -0.03
CA TYR A 5 -13.06 -2.76 0.53
C TYR A 5 -12.92 -2.42 2.02
N ALA A 6 -12.24 -3.27 2.80
CA ALA A 6 -11.89 -2.95 4.19
C ALA A 6 -11.05 -1.66 4.30
N PHE A 7 -10.13 -1.46 3.35
CA PHE A 7 -9.36 -0.23 3.27
C PHE A 7 -10.23 0.98 2.94
N LYS A 8 -11.12 0.88 1.94
CA LYS A 8 -12.11 1.93 1.63
C LYS A 8 -12.93 2.33 2.86
N ILE A 9 -13.45 1.37 3.61
CA ILE A 9 -14.27 1.63 4.80
C ILE A 9 -13.49 2.33 5.91
N ALA A 10 -12.17 2.12 5.98
CA ALA A 10 -11.32 2.78 6.96
C ALA A 10 -10.95 4.22 6.59
N LEU A 11 -11.21 4.65 5.35
CA LEU A 11 -10.82 5.96 4.84
C LEU A 11 -11.99 6.94 4.80
N ASP A 12 -11.67 8.19 5.12
CA ASP A 12 -12.44 9.35 4.70
C ASP A 12 -12.04 9.72 3.26
N ASP A 13 -13.03 9.80 2.38
CA ASP A 13 -12.86 10.03 0.93
C ASP A 13 -13.70 11.22 0.46
N PRO A 14 -13.24 12.46 0.73
CA PRO A 14 -14.03 13.66 0.51
C PRO A 14 -14.33 13.94 -0.97
N ILE A 15 -13.52 13.38 -1.88
CA ILE A 15 -13.66 13.59 -3.33
C ILE A 15 -14.30 12.38 -4.05
N ASN A 16 -14.74 11.36 -3.30
CA ASN A 16 -15.32 10.13 -3.83
C ASN A 16 -14.39 9.39 -4.82
N LYS A 17 -13.09 9.41 -4.58
CA LYS A 17 -12.05 8.72 -5.37
C LYS A 17 -12.32 7.21 -5.47
N LEU A 18 -12.83 6.61 -4.39
CA LEU A 18 -13.04 5.17 -4.25
C LEU A 18 -14.50 4.77 -4.55
N ASN A 19 -15.28 5.63 -5.20
CA ASN A 19 -16.71 5.41 -5.41
C ASN A 19 -17.03 4.11 -6.15
N SER A 20 -16.21 3.69 -7.10
CA SER A 20 -16.42 2.47 -7.90
C SER A 20 -16.07 1.18 -7.16
N TRP A 21 -15.47 1.26 -5.97
CA TRP A 21 -15.03 0.09 -5.21
C TRP A 21 -16.24 -0.53 -4.52
N ASP A 22 -16.74 -1.61 -5.10
CA ASP A 22 -18.00 -2.25 -4.70
C ASP A 22 -17.76 -3.73 -4.40
N ASN A 23 -18.00 -4.12 -3.15
CA ASN A 23 -17.82 -5.48 -2.66
C ASN A 23 -18.92 -6.46 -3.10
N GLU A 24 -19.97 -5.99 -3.76
CA GLU A 24 -21.00 -6.85 -4.36
C GLU A 24 -20.56 -7.41 -5.74
N LEU A 25 -19.50 -6.86 -6.34
CA LEU A 25 -18.93 -7.36 -7.59
C LEU A 25 -17.99 -8.56 -7.36
N ASP A 26 -17.98 -9.50 -8.31
CA ASP A 26 -17.18 -10.73 -8.25
C ASP A 26 -15.70 -10.47 -7.95
N ASN A 27 -15.11 -9.42 -8.54
CA ASN A 27 -13.74 -9.02 -8.28
C ASN A 27 -13.47 -7.53 -8.58
N PRO A 28 -12.32 -6.99 -8.13
CA PRO A 28 -11.95 -5.58 -8.33
C PRO A 28 -11.54 -5.16 -9.75
N SER A 29 -11.67 -6.01 -10.78
CA SER A 29 -11.12 -5.71 -12.12
C SER A 29 -11.73 -4.49 -12.81
N THR A 30 -12.93 -4.07 -12.40
CA THR A 30 -13.63 -2.90 -12.94
C THR A 30 -13.50 -1.66 -12.07
N TRP A 31 -12.84 -1.76 -10.91
CA TRP A 31 -12.71 -0.64 -9.99
C TRP A 31 -11.70 0.37 -10.55
N PHE A 32 -12.05 1.67 -10.52
CA PHE A 32 -11.10 2.73 -10.80
C PHE A 32 -9.90 2.63 -9.85
N HIS A 33 -8.74 3.08 -10.34
CA HIS A 33 -7.49 3.11 -9.57
C HIS A 33 -6.92 1.72 -9.24
N ILE A 34 -7.50 0.66 -9.79
CA ILE A 34 -7.04 -0.71 -9.69
C ILE A 34 -6.58 -1.19 -11.07
N THR A 35 -5.39 -1.78 -11.14
CA THR A 35 -4.97 -2.59 -12.29
C THR A 35 -5.10 -4.06 -11.93
N TRP A 36 -5.93 -4.77 -12.68
CA TRP A 36 -6.09 -6.21 -12.57
C TRP A 36 -5.18 -6.93 -13.56
N ASN A 37 -4.64 -8.07 -13.16
CA ASN A 37 -3.84 -8.93 -14.01
C ASN A 37 -4.57 -10.24 -14.24
N ASP A 38 -5.06 -10.44 -15.47
CA ASP A 38 -5.80 -11.64 -15.89
C ASP A 38 -4.96 -12.92 -15.84
N THR A 39 -3.64 -12.82 -16.01
CA THR A 39 -2.75 -13.99 -15.97
C THR A 39 -2.61 -14.53 -14.55
N THR A 40 -2.50 -13.62 -13.56
CA THR A 40 -2.40 -14.00 -12.14
C THR A 40 -3.74 -14.03 -11.43
N ASN A 41 -4.82 -13.63 -12.11
CA ASN A 41 -6.17 -13.48 -11.58
C ASN A 41 -6.19 -12.69 -10.25
N GLY A 42 -5.61 -11.49 -10.26
CA GLY A 42 -5.44 -10.70 -9.04
C GLY A 42 -5.11 -9.24 -9.27
N VAL A 43 -5.16 -8.45 -8.20
CA VAL A 43 -4.81 -7.03 -8.22
C VAL A 43 -3.30 -6.88 -8.32
N GLU A 44 -2.82 -6.23 -9.38
CA GLU A 44 -1.40 -5.98 -9.64
C GLU A 44 -0.95 -4.58 -9.18
N ARG A 45 -1.82 -3.57 -9.31
CA ARG A 45 -1.53 -2.19 -8.87
C ARG A 45 -2.76 -1.57 -8.21
N VAL A 46 -2.49 -0.77 -7.17
CA VAL A 46 -3.43 0.16 -6.55
C VAL A 46 -2.80 1.55 -6.60
N ASP A 47 -3.42 2.50 -7.30
CA ASP A 47 -2.93 3.90 -7.40
C ASP A 47 -4.01 4.90 -7.02
N ILE A 48 -3.98 5.29 -5.74
CA ILE A 48 -4.90 6.22 -5.11
C ILE A 48 -4.16 7.48 -4.62
N GLY A 49 -3.02 7.80 -5.24
CA GLY A 49 -2.24 8.98 -4.89
C GLY A 49 -3.00 10.29 -5.12
N ASN A 50 -2.61 11.35 -4.41
CA ASN A 50 -3.13 12.71 -4.55
C ASN A 50 -4.68 12.77 -4.57
N SER A 51 -5.29 12.25 -3.50
CA SER A 51 -6.75 12.05 -3.44
C SER A 51 -7.38 12.56 -2.14
N GLU A 52 -6.64 13.32 -1.34
CA GLU A 52 -7.08 13.86 -0.04
C GLU A 52 -7.58 12.82 0.98
N LEU A 53 -7.32 11.53 0.73
CA LEU A 53 -7.80 10.43 1.56
C LEU A 53 -7.21 10.54 2.97
N ALA A 54 -8.05 10.40 3.99
CA ALA A 54 -7.62 10.44 5.38
C ALA A 54 -7.99 9.14 6.12
N GLY A 55 -7.22 8.80 7.15
CA GLY A 55 -7.40 7.57 7.93
C GLY A 55 -6.22 6.59 7.76
N PRO A 56 -6.29 5.41 8.41
CA PRO A 56 -5.14 4.53 8.53
C PRO A 56 -4.99 3.57 7.36
N LEU A 57 -3.76 3.10 7.15
CA LEU A 57 -3.52 1.84 6.43
C LEU A 57 -4.09 0.66 7.24
N VAL A 58 -4.68 -0.31 6.56
CA VAL A 58 -5.28 -1.49 7.22
C VAL A 58 -4.43 -2.76 7.01
N PRO A 59 -4.29 -3.64 8.02
CA PRO A 59 -3.55 -4.90 7.91
C PRO A 59 -4.00 -5.81 6.75
N GLN A 60 -5.27 -5.73 6.39
CA GLN A 60 -5.91 -6.52 5.34
C GLN A 60 -5.25 -6.29 3.97
N LEU A 61 -4.60 -5.15 3.75
CA LEU A 61 -3.81 -4.89 2.54
C LEU A 61 -2.73 -5.94 2.32
N GLY A 62 -2.20 -6.56 3.39
CA GLY A 62 -1.25 -7.67 3.31
C GLY A 62 -1.79 -8.95 2.65
N ASN A 63 -3.09 -9.04 2.39
CA ASN A 63 -3.72 -10.17 1.69
C ASN A 63 -3.69 -10.04 0.16
N LEU A 64 -3.19 -8.92 -0.39
CA LEU A 64 -3.08 -8.68 -1.82
C LEU A 64 -1.82 -9.37 -2.40
N ASP A 65 -1.77 -10.69 -2.35
CA ASP A 65 -0.58 -11.50 -2.65
C ASP A 65 -0.01 -11.32 -4.08
N LYS A 66 -0.83 -10.85 -5.04
CA LYS A 66 -0.40 -10.54 -6.43
C LYS A 66 0.07 -9.09 -6.63
N LEU A 67 -0.03 -8.24 -5.61
CA LEU A 67 0.25 -6.82 -5.72
C LEU A 67 1.74 -6.56 -6.01
N LYS A 68 1.99 -5.72 -7.01
CA LYS A 68 3.33 -5.24 -7.39
C LYS A 68 3.54 -3.77 -7.07
N TYR A 69 2.49 -2.96 -7.13
CA TYR A 69 2.58 -1.52 -6.92
C TYR A 69 1.49 -1.05 -5.96
N LEU A 70 1.91 -0.49 -4.83
CA LEU A 70 1.01 0.15 -3.86
C LEU A 70 1.38 1.63 -3.77
N GLU A 71 0.53 2.47 -4.36
CA GLU A 71 0.74 3.91 -4.55
C GLU A 71 -0.35 4.68 -3.79
N VAL A 72 -0.01 5.16 -2.59
CA VAL A 72 -0.90 5.88 -1.66
C VAL A 72 -0.32 7.26 -1.29
N TYR A 73 0.55 7.78 -2.14
CA TYR A 73 1.31 9.01 -1.90
C TYR A 73 0.44 10.27 -1.90
N ASP A 74 0.94 11.34 -1.27
CA ASP A 74 0.30 12.66 -1.22
C ASP A 74 -1.18 12.61 -0.78
N ASN A 75 -1.41 12.02 0.40
CA ASN A 75 -2.72 11.93 1.04
C ASN A 75 -2.61 12.39 2.51
N LYS A 76 -3.66 12.17 3.29
CA LYS A 76 -3.70 12.46 4.73
C LYS A 76 -3.70 11.15 5.54
N ILE A 77 -3.05 10.10 5.03
CA ILE A 77 -3.00 8.79 5.70
C ILE A 77 -2.23 8.92 7.01
N ASP A 78 -2.76 8.34 8.08
CA ASP A 78 -2.21 8.41 9.44
C ASP A 78 -2.00 7.02 10.07
N GLY A 79 -1.70 7.00 11.37
CA GLY A 79 -1.35 5.77 12.08
C GLY A 79 0.03 5.24 11.72
N SER A 80 0.25 3.94 11.93
CA SER A 80 1.52 3.25 11.66
C SER A 80 1.43 2.39 10.40
N ILE A 81 2.57 2.14 9.74
CA ILE A 81 2.66 1.17 8.65
C ILE A 81 2.37 -0.24 9.20
N PRO A 82 1.36 -0.98 8.70
CA PRO A 82 1.07 -2.33 9.15
C PRO A 82 2.20 -3.30 8.77
N LYS A 83 2.61 -4.17 9.71
CA LYS A 83 3.64 -5.19 9.46
C LYS A 83 3.20 -6.21 8.39
N GLU A 84 1.90 -6.40 8.22
CA GLU A 84 1.28 -7.30 7.25
C GLU A 84 1.60 -6.90 5.81
N LEU A 85 2.00 -5.64 5.54
CA LEU A 85 2.52 -5.26 4.23
C LEU A 85 3.79 -6.05 3.86
N GLY A 86 4.51 -6.61 4.84
CA GLY A 86 5.61 -7.55 4.63
C GLY A 86 5.20 -8.88 3.99
N ASN A 87 3.90 -9.19 3.90
CA ASN A 87 3.39 -10.40 3.24
C ASN A 87 3.28 -10.23 1.71
N LEU A 88 3.46 -9.02 1.18
CA LEU A 88 3.32 -8.71 -0.24
C LEU A 88 4.56 -9.15 -1.03
N GLY A 89 4.82 -10.46 -1.10
CA GLY A 89 6.06 -11.01 -1.66
C GLY A 89 6.36 -10.61 -3.12
N ASN A 90 5.35 -10.16 -3.89
CA ASN A 90 5.48 -9.69 -5.26
C ASN A 90 5.68 -8.17 -5.38
N LEU A 91 5.68 -7.43 -4.27
CA LEU A 91 5.74 -5.97 -4.29
C LEU A 91 7.07 -5.46 -4.85
N VAL A 92 6.96 -4.56 -5.82
CA VAL A 92 8.05 -3.89 -6.52
C VAL A 92 8.19 -2.44 -6.07
N SER A 93 7.06 -1.75 -5.88
CA SER A 93 7.02 -0.36 -5.39
C SER A 93 6.07 -0.22 -4.21
N LEU A 94 6.56 0.42 -3.14
CA LEU A 94 5.75 0.88 -2.02
C LEU A 94 5.95 2.39 -1.86
N ASP A 95 4.94 3.16 -2.28
CA ASP A 95 4.97 4.61 -2.31
C ASP A 95 3.95 5.18 -1.31
N LEU A 96 4.44 5.55 -0.12
CA LEU A 96 3.65 6.11 0.98
C LEU A 96 4.07 7.55 1.33
N TYR A 97 4.89 8.18 0.51
CA TYR A 97 5.41 9.52 0.77
C TYR A 97 4.30 10.58 0.82
N GLY A 98 4.56 11.71 1.47
CA GLY A 98 3.60 12.82 1.53
C GLY A 98 2.35 12.48 2.33
N ASN A 99 2.51 11.84 3.48
CA ASN A 99 1.42 11.44 4.37
C ASN A 99 1.71 11.86 5.83
N SER A 100 0.87 11.44 6.77
CA SER A 100 1.03 11.69 8.20
C SER A 100 1.35 10.41 8.99
N LEU A 101 1.97 9.41 8.37
CA LEU A 101 2.34 8.15 9.03
C LEU A 101 3.32 8.39 10.18
N THR A 102 3.14 7.64 11.26
CA THR A 102 3.90 7.71 12.52
C THR A 102 4.43 6.34 12.92
N GLY A 103 5.18 6.27 14.03
CA GLY A 103 5.79 5.03 14.50
C GLY A 103 7.02 4.63 13.70
N SER A 104 7.47 3.38 13.87
CA SER A 104 8.65 2.83 13.21
C SER A 104 8.32 2.09 11.91
N ILE A 105 9.30 2.03 11.01
CA ILE A 105 9.22 1.17 9.82
C ILE A 105 9.22 -0.30 10.28
N PRO A 106 8.24 -1.13 9.90
CA PRO A 106 8.21 -2.54 10.29
C PRO A 106 9.40 -3.32 9.73
N GLN A 107 10.02 -4.18 10.55
CA GLN A 107 11.12 -5.05 10.11
C GLN A 107 10.65 -6.07 9.05
N GLU A 108 9.37 -6.40 9.05
CA GLU A 108 8.70 -7.33 8.14
C GLU A 108 8.77 -6.85 6.68
N LEU A 109 8.96 -5.54 6.43
CA LEU A 109 9.22 -5.05 5.07
C LEU A 109 10.51 -5.62 4.47
N GLY A 110 11.43 -6.15 5.28
CA GLY A 110 12.60 -6.89 4.81
C GLY A 110 12.28 -8.26 4.18
N ASN A 111 11.02 -8.72 4.23
CA ASN A 111 10.56 -9.92 3.52
C ASN A 111 10.28 -9.67 2.03
N LEU A 112 10.19 -8.40 1.60
CA LEU A 112 9.80 -8.01 0.25
C LEU A 112 10.98 -8.12 -0.74
N LYS A 113 11.35 -9.35 -1.10
CA LYS A 113 12.56 -9.63 -1.92
C LYS A 113 12.55 -9.01 -3.32
N ASN A 114 11.36 -8.70 -3.84
CA ASN A 114 11.18 -8.05 -5.13
C ASN A 114 11.13 -6.52 -5.05
N LEU A 115 11.17 -5.95 -3.84
CA LEU A 115 11.02 -4.50 -3.64
C LEU A 115 12.22 -3.77 -4.24
N MET A 116 11.91 -2.84 -5.14
CA MET A 116 12.87 -1.99 -5.81
C MET A 116 12.79 -0.55 -5.32
N PHE A 117 11.57 -0.07 -5.02
CA PHE A 117 11.32 1.30 -4.62
C PHE A 117 10.55 1.31 -3.30
N LEU A 118 11.10 2.02 -2.32
CA LEU A 118 10.48 2.26 -1.02
C LEU A 118 10.53 3.76 -0.74
N ARG A 119 9.41 4.45 -0.92
CA ARG A 119 9.32 5.90 -0.71
C ARG A 119 8.46 6.20 0.50
N LEU A 120 9.12 6.61 1.58
CA LEU A 120 8.52 6.90 2.88
C LEU A 120 8.80 8.35 3.35
N ASN A 121 9.44 9.16 2.50
CA ASN A 121 9.73 10.56 2.81
C ASN A 121 8.45 11.37 3.07
N ASP A 122 8.60 12.56 3.66
CA ASP A 122 7.47 13.45 3.96
C ASP A 122 6.37 12.77 4.78
N ASN A 123 6.81 12.09 5.84
CA ASN A 123 5.97 11.49 6.89
C ASN A 123 6.55 11.85 8.28
N LYS A 124 5.89 11.38 9.35
CA LYS A 124 6.30 11.57 10.75
C LYS A 124 6.86 10.27 11.36
N LEU A 125 7.49 9.43 10.54
CA LEU A 125 8.10 8.19 10.96
C LEU A 125 9.27 8.45 11.91
N SER A 126 9.49 7.54 12.85
CA SER A 126 10.49 7.65 13.91
C SER A 126 11.16 6.30 14.19
N GLY A 127 12.22 6.29 14.98
CA GLY A 127 12.99 5.08 15.27
C GLY A 127 14.00 4.73 14.16
N PRO A 128 14.73 3.62 14.34
CA PRO A 128 15.79 3.23 13.41
C PRO A 128 15.23 2.69 12.10
N VAL A 129 15.99 2.84 11.02
CA VAL A 129 15.76 2.08 9.78
C VAL A 129 16.07 0.61 10.05
N PRO A 130 15.14 -0.33 9.81
CA PRO A 130 15.38 -1.75 10.09
C PRO A 130 16.54 -2.32 9.26
N ASP A 131 17.47 -3.01 9.93
CA ASP A 131 18.59 -3.72 9.26
C ASP A 131 18.10 -4.69 8.18
N ALA A 132 16.89 -5.23 8.33
CA ALA A 132 16.28 -6.13 7.36
C ALA A 132 16.12 -5.49 5.96
N LEU A 133 15.94 -4.16 5.87
CA LEU A 133 15.87 -3.44 4.59
C LEU A 133 17.22 -3.38 3.88
N THR A 134 18.32 -3.34 4.62
CA THR A 134 19.68 -3.33 4.03
C THR A 134 20.04 -4.64 3.34
N LYS A 135 19.27 -5.72 3.61
CA LYS A 135 19.44 -7.04 3.03
C LYS A 135 18.56 -7.28 1.80
N LEU A 136 17.79 -6.28 1.36
CA LEU A 136 16.96 -6.39 0.16
C LEU A 136 17.84 -6.30 -1.10
N PRO A 137 17.85 -7.32 -1.97
CA PRO A 137 18.83 -7.43 -3.06
C PRO A 137 18.61 -6.40 -4.17
N ASN A 138 17.38 -5.90 -4.32
CA ASN A 138 16.97 -5.04 -5.43
C ASN A 138 16.61 -3.62 -5.01
N LEU A 139 16.68 -3.31 -3.72
CA LEU A 139 16.22 -2.03 -3.19
C LEU A 139 17.13 -0.90 -3.69
N ARG A 140 16.51 0.12 -4.29
CA ARG A 140 17.20 1.31 -4.79
C ARG A 140 16.87 2.50 -3.90
N VAL A 141 17.91 3.26 -3.55
CA VAL A 141 17.75 4.59 -2.96
C VAL A 141 17.60 5.56 -4.13
N VAL A 142 16.43 6.17 -4.27
CA VAL A 142 16.10 7.18 -5.27
C VAL A 142 15.81 8.51 -4.61
#